data_AF-A0A8H7E230-F1
#
_entry.id   AF-A0A8H7E230-F1
#
_cell.length_a   1.000
_cell.length_b   1.000
_cell.length_c   1.000
_cell.angle_alpha   90.00
_cell.angle_beta   90.00
_cell.angle_gamma   90.00
#
_symmetry.space_group_name_H-M   'P 1'
#
loop_
_entity.id
_entity.type
_entity.pdbx_description
1 polymer ?
#
loop_
_entity_poly.entity_id
_entity_poly.type
_entity_poly.pdbx_seq_one_letter_code
_entity_poly.pdbx_strand_id
1 'polypeptide(L)'
;MAPPPPSTLSLTERVKKLAQTLQFAWFLGHLTLLLSVFRYLFSYITFNFYSRWAQISYRLAFVAAAATYGIVVYKAYKARLNTGAKQQSALMLAADENVQYLLMALIWLYSRQIPLALLPFTVYSIFHVATYTRTNIIPTFQPPKSAPSGGTPSSPNSSKPSSSQSPLANSIGKFVKEYYDASMTLVALLEIGLWFRVLLSAFTFTKGSWVLLVIYSVFLRARYAQSQFVQGAFVQAIARMDSQVQNQSMPPAVRQGWDTVKGLGRKGVEATDLRRYLSGSNQQGTKKPQ
;
A
#
# COMPACT_ATOMS: atom_id res chain seq x y z
N MET A 1 -0.69 -17.70 -7.02
CA MET A 1 -2.12 -17.78 -6.74
C MET A 1 -2.57 -19.19 -7.05
N ALA A 2 -3.70 -19.65 -6.49
CA ALA A 2 -4.21 -20.97 -6.86
C ALA A 2 -4.72 -20.86 -8.30
N PRO A 3 -4.47 -21.84 -9.19
CA PRO A 3 -5.02 -21.79 -10.54
C PRO A 3 -6.56 -21.77 -10.47
N PRO A 4 -7.23 -21.14 -11.45
CA PRO A 4 -8.69 -21.17 -11.50
C PRO A 4 -9.17 -22.64 -11.53
N PRO A 5 -10.35 -22.94 -10.95
CA PRO A 5 -10.89 -24.29 -10.93
C PRO A 5 -10.99 -24.88 -12.36
N PRO A 6 -10.68 -26.18 -12.56
CA PRO A 6 -10.80 -26.82 -13.86
C PRO A 6 -12.19 -26.64 -14.48
N SER A 7 -12.23 -26.38 -15.79
CA SER A 7 -13.48 -26.18 -16.55
C SER A 7 -14.35 -27.44 -16.63
N THR A 8 -13.78 -28.61 -16.33
CA THR A 8 -14.47 -29.91 -16.29
C THR A 8 -15.41 -30.05 -15.09
N LEU A 9 -15.28 -29.20 -14.07
CA LEU A 9 -16.13 -29.22 -12.88
C LEU A 9 -17.43 -28.44 -13.11
N SER A 10 -18.49 -28.85 -12.41
CA SER A 10 -19.74 -28.10 -12.38
C SER A 10 -19.51 -26.68 -11.83
N LEU A 11 -20.34 -25.70 -12.22
CA LEU A 11 -20.22 -24.33 -11.72
C LEU A 11 -20.21 -24.28 -10.18
N THR A 12 -21.08 -25.04 -9.53
CA THR A 12 -21.18 -25.14 -8.07
C THR A 12 -19.86 -25.57 -7.44
N GLU A 13 -19.20 -26.60 -7.98
CA GLU A 13 -17.91 -27.08 -7.48
C GLU A 13 -16.79 -26.06 -7.72
N ARG A 14 -16.81 -25.36 -8.85
CA ARG A 14 -15.83 -24.30 -9.15
C ARG A 14 -15.97 -23.14 -8.16
N VAL A 15 -17.19 -22.68 -7.91
CA VAL A 15 -17.46 -21.63 -6.90
C VAL A 15 -17.08 -22.10 -5.51
N LYS A 16 -17.42 -23.33 -5.12
CA LYS A 16 -17.03 -23.91 -3.82
C LYS A 16 -15.51 -23.94 -3.65
N LYS A 17 -14.78 -24.43 -4.65
CA LYS A 17 -13.31 -24.45 -4.63
C LYS A 17 -12.72 -23.05 -4.52
N LEU A 18 -13.27 -22.08 -5.25
CA LEU A 18 -12.84 -20.68 -5.17
C LEU A 18 -13.06 -20.11 -3.76
N ALA A 19 -14.26 -20.30 -3.20
CA ALA A 19 -14.66 -19.77 -1.90
C ALA A 19 -13.83 -20.32 -0.73
N GLN A 20 -13.30 -21.54 -0.86
CA GLN A 20 -12.41 -22.17 0.12
C GLN A 20 -10.98 -21.62 0.09
N THR A 21 -10.62 -20.78 -0.89
CA THR A 21 -9.27 -20.23 -0.96
C THR A 21 -9.10 -19.05 -0.01
N LEU A 22 -7.91 -18.97 0.60
CA LEU A 22 -7.51 -17.78 1.38
C LEU A 22 -7.47 -16.50 0.51
N GLN A 23 -7.32 -16.65 -0.82
CA GLN A 23 -7.34 -15.52 -1.76
C GLN A 23 -8.75 -14.96 -1.95
N PHE A 24 -9.78 -15.80 -1.85
CA PHE A 24 -11.16 -15.34 -1.86
C PHE A 24 -11.51 -14.56 -0.59
N ALA A 25 -11.05 -15.03 0.58
CA ALA A 25 -11.16 -14.26 1.82
C ALA A 25 -10.45 -12.89 1.73
N TRP A 26 -9.25 -12.86 1.14
CA TRP A 26 -8.53 -11.62 0.84
C TRP A 26 -9.30 -10.69 -0.11
N PHE A 27 -9.93 -11.24 -1.14
CA PHE A 27 -10.80 -10.48 -2.04
C PHE A 27 -12.01 -9.88 -1.32
N LEU A 28 -12.69 -10.68 -0.48
CA LEU A 28 -13.82 -10.21 0.33
C LEU A 28 -13.41 -9.11 1.31
N GLY A 29 -12.19 -9.17 1.87
CA GLY A 29 -11.65 -8.10 2.69
C GLY A 29 -11.53 -6.79 1.90
N HIS A 30 -10.95 -6.81 0.70
CA HIS A 30 -10.86 -5.60 -0.13
C HIS A 30 -12.23 -5.09 -0.58
N LEU A 31 -13.17 -5.98 -0.92
CA LEU A 31 -14.54 -5.60 -1.25
C LEU A 31 -15.24 -4.96 -0.06
N THR A 32 -15.11 -5.53 1.14
CA THR A 32 -15.65 -4.99 2.39
C THR A 32 -15.06 -3.61 2.69
N LEU A 33 -13.75 -3.41 2.46
CA LEU A 33 -13.10 -2.11 2.58
C LEU A 33 -13.75 -1.09 1.66
N LEU A 34 -13.90 -1.40 0.36
CA LEU A 34 -14.51 -0.48 -0.60
C LEU A 34 -15.95 -0.12 -0.24
N LEU A 35 -16.76 -1.11 0.16
CA LEU A 35 -18.14 -0.87 0.60
C LEU A 35 -18.20 -0.01 1.87
N SER A 36 -17.27 -0.25 2.81
CA SER A 36 -17.18 0.52 4.05
C SER A 36 -16.77 1.97 3.78
N VAL A 37 -15.78 2.20 2.90
CA VAL A 37 -15.37 3.55 2.49
C VAL A 37 -16.50 4.24 1.73
N PHE A 38 -17.16 3.56 0.80
CA PHE A 38 -18.31 4.11 0.09
C PHE A 38 -19.43 4.54 1.06
N ARG A 39 -19.75 3.69 2.04
CA ARG A 39 -20.73 4.02 3.09
C ARG A 39 -20.28 5.19 3.96
N TYR A 40 -18.98 5.27 4.26
CA TYR A 40 -18.38 6.39 5.00
C TYR A 40 -18.50 7.71 4.23
N LEU A 41 -18.38 7.70 2.90
CA LEU A 41 -18.52 8.91 2.07
C LEU A 41 -19.91 9.55 2.21
N PHE A 42 -20.99 8.80 2.47
CA PHE A 42 -22.30 9.41 2.75
C PHE A 42 -22.31 10.28 4.01
N SER A 43 -21.40 10.04 4.96
CA SER A 43 -21.24 10.92 6.12
C SER A 43 -20.76 12.31 5.73
N TYR A 44 -20.12 12.46 4.57
CA TYR A 44 -19.72 13.75 4.02
C TYR A 44 -20.86 14.52 3.39
N ILE A 45 -21.77 13.81 2.72
CA ILE A 45 -22.98 14.42 2.14
C ILE A 45 -23.88 14.97 3.25
N THR A 46 -23.95 14.25 4.38
CA THR A 46 -24.77 14.61 5.54
C THR A 46 -24.05 15.48 6.57
N PHE A 47 -22.78 15.86 6.31
CA PHE A 47 -21.90 16.57 7.25
C PHE A 47 -21.81 15.94 8.66
N ASN A 48 -22.10 14.63 8.77
CA ASN A 48 -22.18 13.89 10.03
C ASN A 48 -21.10 12.79 10.11
N PHE A 49 -19.85 13.26 10.09
CA PHE A 49 -18.63 12.43 10.05
C PHE A 49 -18.42 11.55 11.28
N TYR A 50 -19.08 11.88 12.40
CA TYR A 50 -18.94 11.20 13.68
C TYR A 50 -20.19 10.43 14.11
N SER A 51 -21.19 10.29 13.24
CA SER A 51 -22.33 9.40 13.50
C SER A 51 -21.86 7.97 13.79
N ARG A 52 -22.69 7.22 14.54
CA ARG A 52 -22.41 5.80 14.85
C ARG A 52 -22.08 5.01 13.59
N TRP A 53 -22.85 5.21 12.52
CA TRP A 53 -22.63 4.53 11.25
C TRP A 53 -21.35 4.96 10.54
N ALA A 54 -20.99 6.24 10.56
CA ALA A 54 -19.71 6.71 10.01
C ALA A 54 -18.53 6.09 10.78
N GLN A 55 -18.59 6.05 12.10
CA GLN A 55 -17.58 5.42 12.93
C GLN A 55 -17.46 3.92 12.64
N ILE A 56 -18.57 3.20 12.56
CA ILE A 56 -18.59 1.76 12.22
C ILE A 56 -17.97 1.54 10.85
N SER A 57 -18.36 2.30 9.83
CA SER A 57 -17.80 2.19 8.48
C SER A 57 -16.30 2.49 8.44
N TYR A 58 -15.84 3.53 9.14
CA TYR A 58 -14.42 3.85 9.23
C TYR A 58 -13.61 2.71 9.88
N ARG A 59 -14.10 2.20 11.02
CA ARG A 59 -13.41 1.11 11.75
C ARG A 59 -13.45 -0.19 10.95
N LEU A 60 -14.58 -0.52 10.33
CA LEU A 60 -14.72 -1.72 9.50
C LEU A 60 -13.79 -1.68 8.29
N ALA A 61 -13.58 -0.51 7.67
CA ALA A 61 -12.61 -0.35 6.58
C ALA A 61 -11.18 -0.72 7.03
N PHE A 62 -10.76 -0.30 8.24
CA PHE A 62 -9.44 -0.64 8.77
C PHE A 62 -9.33 -2.08 9.31
N VAL A 63 -10.42 -2.66 9.84
CA VAL A 63 -10.48 -4.10 10.14
C VAL A 63 -10.30 -4.91 8.86
N ALA A 64 -11.00 -4.53 7.79
CA ALA A 64 -10.89 -5.17 6.49
C ALA A 64 -9.47 -5.03 5.91
N ALA A 65 -8.87 -3.84 5.99
CA ALA A 65 -7.47 -3.61 5.60
C ALA A 65 -6.50 -4.50 6.40
N ALA A 66 -6.64 -4.53 7.73
CA ALA A 66 -5.79 -5.36 8.58
C ALA A 66 -5.93 -6.85 8.24
N ALA A 67 -7.15 -7.32 7.96
CA ALA A 67 -7.39 -8.69 7.53
C ALA A 67 -6.71 -9.01 6.18
N THR A 68 -6.82 -8.13 5.18
CA THR A 68 -6.22 -8.38 3.86
C THR A 68 -4.69 -8.38 3.91
N TYR A 69 -4.08 -7.38 4.54
CA TYR A 69 -2.63 -7.34 4.69
C TYR A 69 -2.12 -8.45 5.62
N GLY A 70 -2.87 -8.80 6.67
CA GLY A 70 -2.58 -9.95 7.52
C GLY A 70 -2.51 -11.26 6.75
N ILE A 71 -3.45 -11.49 5.81
CA ILE A 71 -3.41 -12.65 4.90
C ILE A 71 -2.15 -12.63 4.03
N VAL A 72 -1.77 -11.49 3.47
CA VAL A 72 -0.57 -11.38 2.62
C VAL A 72 0.69 -11.68 3.41
N VAL A 73 0.84 -11.08 4.60
CA VAL A 73 1.96 -11.31 5.51
C VAL A 73 2.04 -12.78 5.94
N TYR A 74 0.91 -13.38 6.33
CA TYR A 74 0.86 -14.80 6.69
C TYR A 74 1.29 -15.71 5.54
N LYS A 75 0.81 -15.46 4.32
CA LYS A 75 1.21 -16.24 3.13
C LYS A 75 2.70 -16.09 2.83
N ALA A 76 3.24 -14.87 2.90
CA ALA A 76 4.66 -14.62 2.68
C ALA A 76 5.52 -15.35 3.72
N TYR A 77 5.11 -15.30 4.99
CA TYR A 77 5.78 -16.00 6.08
C TYR A 77 5.75 -17.53 5.88
N LYS A 78 4.55 -18.11 5.65
CA LYS A 78 4.39 -19.55 5.44
C LYS A 78 5.16 -20.06 4.22
N ALA A 79 5.18 -19.31 3.12
CA ALA A 79 5.92 -19.68 1.92
C ALA A 79 7.43 -19.82 2.20
N ARG A 80 8.01 -18.96 3.04
CA ARG A 80 9.43 -19.00 3.40
C ARG A 80 9.79 -20.16 4.32
N LEU A 81 8.91 -20.48 5.27
CA LEU A 81 9.08 -21.67 6.11
C LEU A 81 9.16 -22.94 5.26
N ASN A 82 8.30 -23.03 4.24
CA ASN A 82 8.29 -24.17 3.32
C ASN A 82 9.55 -24.28 2.44
N THR A 83 10.29 -23.19 2.22
CA THR A 83 11.52 -23.19 1.43
C THR A 83 12.79 -23.42 2.27
N GLY A 84 12.67 -23.65 3.58
CA GLY A 84 13.82 -23.85 4.48
C GLY A 84 14.72 -22.61 4.60
N ALA A 85 14.21 -21.43 4.25
CA ALA A 85 14.97 -20.18 4.35
C ALA A 85 15.21 -19.82 5.82
N LYS A 86 16.42 -19.35 6.16
CA LYS A 86 16.72 -18.87 7.52
C LYS A 86 15.69 -17.82 7.95
N GLN A 87 15.24 -17.92 9.21
CA GLN A 87 14.31 -16.97 9.82
C GLN A 87 14.88 -15.54 9.64
N GLN A 88 14.15 -14.69 8.92
CA GLN A 88 14.55 -13.29 8.74
C GLN A 88 14.52 -12.58 10.10
N SER A 89 15.45 -11.66 10.33
CA SER A 89 15.40 -10.80 11.52
C SER A 89 14.09 -10.01 11.55
N ALA A 90 13.59 -9.69 12.74
CA ALA A 90 12.38 -8.89 12.91
C ALA A 90 12.45 -7.55 12.14
N LEU A 91 13.66 -6.97 12.06
CA LEU A 91 13.93 -5.76 11.29
C LEU A 91 13.67 -5.93 9.78
N MET A 92 14.03 -7.08 9.22
CA MET A 92 13.80 -7.35 7.80
C MET A 92 12.32 -7.63 7.48
N LEU A 93 11.57 -8.21 8.43
CA LEU A 93 10.12 -8.32 8.30
C LEU A 93 9.44 -6.96 8.40
N ALA A 94 9.89 -6.07 9.28
CA ALA A 94 9.40 -4.69 9.35
C ALA A 94 9.72 -3.86 8.10
N ALA A 95 10.73 -4.28 7.32
CA ALA A 95 11.03 -3.72 6.01
C ALA A 95 10.12 -4.24 4.89
N ASP A 96 9.22 -5.20 5.13
CA ASP A 96 8.25 -5.62 4.12
C ASP A 96 7.11 -4.61 4.01
N GLU A 97 6.79 -4.16 2.79
CA GLU A 97 5.75 -3.15 2.58
C GLU A 97 4.38 -3.63 3.07
N ASN A 98 4.06 -4.92 2.97
CA ASN A 98 2.77 -5.46 3.41
C ASN A 98 2.69 -5.47 4.94
N VAL A 99 3.81 -5.70 5.62
CA VAL A 99 3.89 -5.59 7.08
C VAL A 99 3.71 -4.13 7.50
N GLN A 100 4.33 -3.19 6.78
CA GLN A 100 4.15 -1.75 7.05
C GLN A 100 2.70 -1.32 6.89
N TYR A 101 2.02 -1.73 5.81
CA TYR A 101 0.59 -1.44 5.62
C TYR A 101 -0.31 -2.14 6.65
N LEU A 102 0.01 -3.36 7.08
CA LEU A 102 -0.69 -4.05 8.16
C LEU A 102 -0.59 -3.24 9.47
N LEU A 103 0.62 -2.84 9.84
CA LEU A 103 0.85 -2.04 11.05
C LEU A 103 0.09 -0.72 10.96
N MET A 104 0.15 -0.03 9.82
CA MET A 104 -0.59 1.21 9.62
C MET A 104 -2.09 1.00 9.71
N ALA A 105 -2.65 -0.07 9.12
CA ALA A 105 -4.07 -0.39 9.24
C ALA A 105 -4.51 -0.57 10.70
N LEU A 106 -3.69 -1.26 11.51
CA LEU A 106 -3.94 -1.42 12.95
C LEU A 106 -3.83 -0.09 13.71
N ILE A 107 -2.82 0.73 13.40
CA ILE A 107 -2.66 2.06 14.03
C ILE A 107 -3.87 2.95 13.73
N TRP A 108 -4.30 3.01 12.46
CA TRP A 108 -5.46 3.78 12.04
C TRP A 108 -6.78 3.25 12.62
N LEU A 109 -6.87 1.94 12.85
CA LEU A 109 -8.02 1.33 13.50
C LEU A 109 -8.25 1.89 14.92
N TYR A 110 -7.20 2.21 15.66
CA TYR A 110 -7.30 2.73 17.03
C TYR A 110 -7.09 4.24 17.14
N SER A 111 -6.53 4.89 16.12
CA SER A 111 -6.34 6.33 16.12
C SER A 111 -7.68 7.09 16.04
N ARG A 112 -7.61 8.41 16.25
CA ARG A 112 -8.72 9.30 15.86
C ARG A 112 -8.96 9.19 14.35
N GLN A 113 -10.21 9.41 13.95
CA GLN A 113 -10.62 9.32 12.54
C GLN A 113 -9.85 10.36 11.72
N ILE A 114 -9.02 9.88 10.81
CA ILE A 114 -8.35 10.68 9.79
C ILE A 114 -8.82 10.12 8.45
N PRO A 115 -9.84 10.73 7.82
CA PRO A 115 -10.44 10.24 6.57
C PRO A 115 -9.44 10.06 5.44
N LEU A 116 -8.44 10.96 5.37
CA LEU A 116 -7.36 10.89 4.39
C LEU A 116 -6.56 9.57 4.47
N ALA A 117 -6.50 8.93 5.65
CA ALA A 117 -5.83 7.65 5.84
C ALA A 117 -6.53 6.48 5.11
N LEU A 118 -7.81 6.60 4.76
CA LEU A 118 -8.53 5.57 4.00
C LEU A 118 -8.13 5.55 2.52
N LEU A 119 -7.66 6.68 1.97
CA LEU A 119 -7.53 6.83 0.52
C LEU A 119 -6.45 5.94 -0.10
N PRO A 120 -5.22 5.81 0.46
CA PRO A 120 -4.23 4.87 -0.07
C PRO A 120 -4.75 3.43 -0.13
N PHE A 121 -5.37 2.96 0.97
CA PHE A 121 -5.96 1.63 1.06
C PHE A 121 -7.11 1.42 0.07
N THR A 122 -7.90 2.46 -0.18
CA THR A 122 -9.00 2.44 -1.16
C THR A 122 -8.45 2.24 -2.57
N VAL A 123 -7.41 3.00 -2.96
CA VAL A 123 -6.78 2.86 -4.28
C VAL A 123 -6.25 1.44 -4.46
N TYR A 124 -5.47 0.91 -3.51
CA TYR A 124 -5.00 -0.48 -3.59
C TYR A 124 -6.14 -1.48 -3.71
N SER A 125 -7.22 -1.30 -2.94
CA SER A 125 -8.37 -2.21 -2.95
C SER A 125 -9.11 -2.22 -4.29
N ILE A 126 -9.21 -1.09 -5.00
CA ILE A 126 -9.79 -1.03 -6.36
C ILE A 126 -9.01 -1.94 -7.31
N PHE A 127 -7.68 -1.81 -7.34
CA PHE A 127 -6.83 -2.64 -8.21
C PHE A 127 -6.88 -4.11 -7.81
N HIS A 128 -6.86 -4.41 -6.51
CA HIS A 128 -6.95 -5.79 -6.03
C HIS A 128 -8.28 -6.46 -6.39
N VAL A 129 -9.40 -5.77 -6.20
CA VAL A 129 -10.74 -6.26 -6.60
C VAL A 129 -10.81 -6.43 -8.13
N ALA A 130 -10.33 -5.46 -8.90
CA ALA A 130 -10.32 -5.52 -10.36
C ALA A 130 -9.49 -6.71 -10.87
N THR A 131 -8.24 -6.83 -10.42
CA THR A 131 -7.34 -7.91 -10.82
C THR A 131 -7.89 -9.28 -10.40
N TYR A 132 -8.41 -9.42 -9.18
CA TYR A 132 -9.00 -10.68 -8.73
C TYR A 132 -10.24 -11.05 -9.54
N THR A 133 -11.09 -10.06 -9.84
CA THR A 133 -12.28 -10.26 -10.70
C THR A 133 -11.87 -10.78 -12.07
N ARG A 134 -10.88 -10.16 -12.70
CA ARG A 134 -10.36 -10.58 -14.00
C ARG A 134 -9.74 -11.98 -14.00
N THR A 135 -9.00 -12.32 -12.96
CA THR A 135 -8.14 -13.52 -12.95
C THR A 135 -8.79 -14.74 -12.30
N ASN A 136 -9.81 -14.55 -11.45
CA ASN A 136 -10.43 -15.62 -10.68
C ASN A 136 -11.95 -15.66 -10.85
N ILE A 137 -12.64 -14.53 -10.65
CA ILE A 137 -14.12 -14.50 -10.75
C ILE A 137 -14.57 -14.83 -12.16
N ILE A 138 -14.11 -14.06 -13.16
CA ILE A 138 -14.55 -14.24 -14.56
C ILE A 138 -14.26 -15.67 -15.06
N PRO A 139 -13.04 -16.23 -14.93
CA PRO A 139 -12.77 -17.60 -15.35
C PRO A 139 -13.59 -18.67 -14.60
N THR A 140 -14.01 -18.39 -13.35
CA THR A 140 -14.87 -19.29 -12.57
C THR A 140 -16.28 -19.38 -13.16
N PHE A 141 -16.81 -18.29 -13.74
CA PHE A 141 -18.12 -18.31 -14.39
C PHE A 141 -18.03 -18.61 -15.90
N GLN A 142 -16.97 -18.15 -16.55
CA GLN A 142 -16.73 -18.23 -17.99
C GLN A 142 -15.34 -18.82 -18.23
N PRO A 143 -15.18 -20.15 -18.13
CA PRO A 143 -13.87 -20.79 -18.27
C PRO A 143 -13.36 -20.63 -19.71
N PRO A 144 -12.07 -20.30 -19.91
CA PRO A 144 -11.50 -20.23 -21.25
C PRO A 144 -11.56 -21.60 -21.93
N LYS A 145 -11.79 -21.61 -23.25
CA LYS A 145 -11.92 -22.85 -24.05
C LYS A 145 -10.61 -23.67 -24.15
N SER A 146 -9.50 -23.12 -23.68
CA SER A 146 -8.21 -23.80 -23.51
C SER A 146 -7.47 -23.16 -22.34
N ALA A 147 -6.98 -23.95 -21.39
CA ALA A 147 -6.32 -23.43 -20.18
C ALA A 147 -4.82 -23.24 -20.41
N PRO A 148 -4.24 -22.04 -20.23
CA PRO A 148 -2.82 -21.90 -20.01
C PRO A 148 -2.52 -21.97 -18.51
N SER A 149 -1.59 -22.86 -18.19
CA SER A 149 -1.03 -23.16 -16.87
C SER A 149 -0.42 -21.94 -16.16
N GLY A 150 -0.60 -21.93 -14.83
CA GLY A 150 0.33 -21.43 -13.81
C GLY A 150 1.04 -20.09 -14.02
N GLY A 151 0.56 -19.04 -13.36
CA GLY A 151 1.35 -17.83 -13.12
C GLY A 151 0.78 -17.04 -11.94
N THR A 152 1.62 -16.63 -11.01
CA THR A 152 1.29 -15.78 -9.86
C THR A 152 1.16 -14.31 -10.28
N PRO A 153 -0.02 -13.67 -10.21
CA PRO A 153 -0.11 -12.22 -10.20
C PRO A 153 -0.02 -11.77 -8.74
N SER A 154 1.18 -11.43 -8.28
CA SER A 154 1.39 -10.76 -6.98
C SER A 154 1.64 -9.27 -7.13
N SER A 155 1.49 -8.76 -8.35
CA SER A 155 1.65 -7.35 -8.69
C SER A 155 0.54 -6.95 -9.66
N PRO A 156 -0.04 -5.74 -9.55
CA PRO A 156 -1.01 -5.22 -10.52
C PRO A 156 -0.46 -5.18 -11.96
N ASN A 157 0.87 -5.30 -12.13
CA ASN A 157 1.56 -5.23 -13.41
C ASN A 157 1.90 -6.59 -14.04
N SER A 158 1.42 -7.72 -13.51
CA SER A 158 1.69 -9.02 -14.14
C SER A 158 0.81 -9.22 -15.39
N SER A 159 1.39 -8.97 -16.56
CA SER A 159 0.83 -9.32 -17.86
C SER A 159 1.05 -10.79 -18.15
N LYS A 160 -0.01 -11.61 -18.09
CA LYS A 160 0.00 -12.92 -18.76
C LYS A 160 -0.91 -12.84 -19.99
N PRO A 161 -0.37 -13.02 -21.21
CA PRO A 161 -1.17 -13.18 -22.41
C PRO A 161 -1.57 -14.65 -22.56
N SER A 162 -2.82 -14.94 -22.92
CA SER A 162 -3.21 -16.05 -23.83
C SER A 162 -4.71 -16.40 -23.75
N SER A 163 -5.28 -16.58 -24.95
CA SER A 163 -6.50 -17.29 -25.36
C SER A 163 -7.88 -16.82 -24.83
N SER A 164 -8.66 -16.23 -25.74
CA SER A 164 -10.11 -15.96 -25.67
C SER A 164 -10.64 -15.46 -24.31
N GLN A 165 -10.07 -14.37 -23.78
CA GLN A 165 -10.63 -13.73 -22.59
C GLN A 165 -11.93 -12.99 -22.93
N SER A 166 -12.92 -13.04 -22.03
CA SER A 166 -14.19 -12.33 -22.20
C SER A 166 -13.97 -10.82 -22.39
N PRO A 167 -14.88 -10.10 -23.10
CA PRO A 167 -14.76 -8.66 -23.29
C PRO A 167 -14.56 -7.89 -21.98
N LEU A 168 -15.27 -8.31 -20.92
CA LEU A 168 -15.13 -7.74 -19.58
C LEU A 168 -13.73 -7.94 -18.99
N ALA A 169 -13.15 -9.15 -19.11
CA ALA A 169 -11.79 -9.41 -18.63
C ALA A 169 -10.74 -8.57 -19.39
N ASN A 170 -10.97 -8.29 -20.68
CA ASN A 170 -10.12 -7.41 -21.47
C ASN A 170 -10.25 -5.95 -21.02
N SER A 171 -11.47 -5.45 -20.79
CA SER A 171 -11.71 -4.09 -20.31
C SER A 171 -11.09 -3.85 -18.93
N ILE A 172 -11.22 -4.80 -18.00
CA ILE A 172 -10.55 -4.72 -16.70
C ILE A 172 -9.02 -4.72 -16.86
N GLY A 173 -8.49 -5.54 -17.77
CA GLY A 173 -7.07 -5.57 -18.07
C GLY A 173 -6.54 -4.24 -18.60
N LYS A 174 -7.29 -3.59 -19.50
CA LYS A 174 -6.99 -2.24 -20.01
C LYS A 174 -7.02 -1.21 -18.89
N PHE A 175 -8.09 -1.18 -18.09
CA PHE A 175 -8.22 -0.29 -16.94
C PHE A 175 -7.03 -0.40 -15.98
N VAL A 176 -6.65 -1.63 -15.58
CA VAL A 176 -5.51 -1.83 -14.68
C VAL A 176 -4.23 -1.29 -15.31
N LYS A 177 -3.96 -1.61 -16.57
CA LYS A 177 -2.73 -1.17 -17.25
C LYS A 177 -2.67 0.35 -17.43
N GLU A 178 -3.78 0.96 -17.83
CA GLU A 178 -3.86 2.38 -18.15
C GLU A 178 -3.74 3.27 -16.90
N TYR A 179 -4.36 2.87 -15.81
CA TYR A 179 -4.44 3.70 -14.61
C TYR A 179 -3.45 3.33 -13.51
N TYR A 180 -2.66 2.26 -13.65
CA TYR A 180 -1.74 1.81 -12.60
C TYR A 180 -0.73 2.87 -12.19
N ASP A 181 0.07 3.39 -13.13
CA ASP A 181 1.14 4.35 -12.81
C ASP A 181 0.59 5.68 -12.26
N ALA A 182 -0.51 6.17 -12.85
CA ALA A 182 -1.21 7.35 -12.35
C ALA A 182 -1.73 7.14 -10.93
N SER A 183 -2.29 5.97 -10.64
CA SER A 183 -2.81 5.63 -9.31
C SER A 183 -1.71 5.42 -8.29
N MET A 184 -0.56 4.86 -8.68
CA MET A 184 0.60 4.74 -7.80
C MET A 184 1.21 6.10 -7.47
N THR A 185 1.21 7.04 -8.44
CA THR A 185 1.59 8.43 -8.20
C THR A 185 0.59 9.11 -7.25
N LEU A 186 -0.71 8.89 -7.44
CA LEU A 186 -1.74 9.38 -6.53
C LEU A 186 -1.55 8.83 -5.11
N VAL A 187 -1.26 7.54 -4.95
CA VAL A 187 -0.96 6.94 -3.64
C VAL A 187 0.24 7.63 -3.00
N ALA A 188 1.33 7.84 -3.73
CA ALA A 188 2.50 8.55 -3.21
C ALA A 188 2.15 9.97 -2.73
N LEU A 189 1.35 10.71 -3.50
CA LEU A 189 0.89 12.05 -3.12
C LEU A 189 -0.03 12.02 -1.89
N LEU A 190 -0.92 11.03 -1.79
CA LEU A 190 -1.79 10.83 -0.63
C LEU A 190 -0.99 10.47 0.62
N GLU A 191 0.02 9.61 0.50
CA GLU A 191 0.92 9.23 1.59
C GLU A 191 1.68 10.45 2.14
N ILE A 192 2.22 11.28 1.25
CA ILE A 192 2.91 12.54 1.60
C ILE A 192 1.92 13.54 2.21
N GLY A 193 0.76 13.75 1.58
CA GLY A 193 -0.28 14.66 2.08
C GLY A 193 -0.79 14.25 3.46
N LEU A 194 -0.91 12.95 3.73
CA LEU A 194 -1.28 12.43 5.03
C LEU A 194 -0.22 12.74 6.11
N TRP A 195 1.07 12.74 5.76
CA TRP A 195 2.12 13.16 6.68
C TRP A 195 1.96 14.63 7.08
N PHE A 196 1.73 15.53 6.12
CA PHE A 196 1.46 16.93 6.41
C PHE A 196 0.20 17.11 7.26
N ARG A 197 -0.86 16.35 6.99
CA ARG A 197 -2.08 16.38 7.80
C ARG A 197 -1.81 15.95 9.25
N VAL A 198 -0.99 14.92 9.47
CA VAL A 198 -0.60 14.46 10.81
C VAL A 198 0.32 15.49 11.49
N LEU A 199 1.26 16.09 10.76
CA LEU A 199 2.13 17.15 11.24
C LEU A 199 1.34 18.37 11.73
N LEU A 200 0.34 18.81 10.97
CA LEU A 200 -0.55 19.89 11.41
C LEU A 200 -1.29 19.52 12.71
N SER A 201 -1.69 18.27 12.86
CA SER A 201 -2.27 17.78 14.13
C SER A 201 -1.28 17.74 15.30
N ALA A 202 0.03 17.61 15.02
CA ALA A 202 1.09 17.72 16.02
C ALA A 202 1.25 19.16 16.51
N PHE A 203 1.27 20.13 15.58
CA PHE A 203 1.32 21.55 15.92
C PHE A 203 0.09 22.06 16.67
N THR A 204 -1.09 21.47 16.44
CA THR A 204 -2.29 21.78 17.24
C THR A 204 -2.38 20.99 18.55
N PHE A 205 -1.32 20.27 18.94
CA PHE A 205 -1.23 19.48 20.18
C PHE A 205 -2.42 18.54 20.42
N THR A 206 -2.99 18.01 19.34
CA THR A 206 -4.07 17.03 19.43
C THR A 206 -3.57 15.79 20.19
N LYS A 207 -4.31 15.26 21.17
CA LYS A 207 -3.85 14.10 21.96
C LYS A 207 -3.38 12.93 21.05
N GLY A 208 -2.14 12.47 21.27
CA GLY A 208 -1.53 11.35 20.53
C GLY A 208 -0.94 11.71 19.15
N SER A 209 -1.03 12.96 18.70
CA SER A 209 -0.55 13.36 17.36
C SER A 209 0.97 13.30 17.21
N TRP A 210 1.73 13.58 18.27
CA TRP A 210 3.20 13.45 18.25
C TRP A 210 3.66 12.01 18.07
N VAL A 211 3.04 11.07 18.79
CA VAL A 211 3.32 9.63 18.63
C VAL A 211 2.96 9.18 17.21
N LEU A 212 1.79 9.59 16.71
CA LEU A 212 1.36 9.28 15.36
C LEU A 212 2.29 9.89 14.30
N LEU A 213 2.79 11.10 14.52
CA LEU A 213 3.75 11.75 13.63
C LEU A 213 5.06 10.97 13.54
N VAL A 214 5.60 10.50 14.68
CA VAL A 214 6.82 9.67 14.70
C VAL A 214 6.60 8.38 13.93
N ILE A 215 5.53 7.64 14.26
CA ILE A 215 5.19 6.37 13.60
C ILE A 215 5.00 6.58 12.09
N TYR A 216 4.22 7.58 11.69
CA TYR A 216 3.95 7.84 10.28
C TYR A 216 5.18 8.36 9.53
N SER A 217 6.11 9.05 10.21
CA SER A 217 7.40 9.44 9.63
C SER A 217 8.29 8.23 9.34
N VAL A 218 8.32 7.23 10.23
CA VAL A 218 9.03 5.97 9.99
C VAL A 218 8.42 5.22 8.80
N PHE A 219 7.09 5.15 8.75
CA PHE A 219 6.37 4.59 7.60
C PHE A 219 6.74 5.30 6.30
N LEU A 220 6.59 6.63 6.23
CA LEU A 220 6.86 7.39 5.01
C LEU A 220 8.35 7.33 4.60
N ARG A 221 9.27 7.25 5.57
CA ARG A 221 10.69 7.05 5.30
C ARG A 221 10.98 5.67 4.68
N ALA A 222 10.31 4.62 5.15
CA ALA A 222 10.39 3.30 4.57
C ALA A 222 9.80 3.28 3.15
N ARG A 223 8.66 3.96 2.94
CA ARG A 223 8.05 4.15 1.62
C ARG A 223 8.98 4.90 0.66
N TYR A 224 9.66 5.96 1.12
CA TYR A 224 10.67 6.66 0.33
C TYR A 224 11.83 5.75 -0.09
N ALA A 225 12.24 4.80 0.75
CA ALA A 225 13.30 3.85 0.40
C ALA A 225 12.87 2.81 -0.65
N GLN A 226 11.58 2.49 -0.71
CA GLN A 226 11.05 1.33 -1.45
C GLN A 226 10.28 1.71 -2.71
N SER A 227 9.71 2.92 -2.78
CA SER A 227 8.81 3.35 -3.85
C SER A 227 9.42 4.46 -4.69
N GLN A 228 9.64 4.16 -5.98
CA GLN A 228 10.06 5.17 -6.96
C GLN A 228 9.02 6.29 -7.13
N PHE A 229 7.73 5.98 -6.98
CA PHE A 229 6.66 6.98 -7.03
C PHE A 229 6.76 7.99 -5.88
N VAL A 230 7.09 7.52 -4.67
CA VAL A 230 7.29 8.41 -3.51
C VAL A 230 8.54 9.26 -3.71
N GLN A 231 9.65 8.67 -4.15
CA GLN A 231 10.87 9.42 -4.49
C GLN A 231 10.60 10.51 -5.54
N GLY A 232 9.91 10.15 -6.63
CA GLY A 232 9.53 11.08 -7.69
C GLY A 232 8.61 12.19 -7.19
N ALA A 233 7.62 11.88 -6.35
CA ALA A 233 6.73 12.88 -5.77
C ALA A 233 7.49 13.89 -4.88
N PHE A 234 8.45 13.43 -4.07
CA PHE A 234 9.32 14.32 -3.28
C PHE A 234 10.20 15.20 -4.17
N VAL A 235 10.83 14.63 -5.21
CA VAL A 235 11.67 15.40 -6.15
C VAL A 235 10.84 16.48 -6.85
N GLN A 236 9.64 16.15 -7.34
CA GLN A 236 8.76 17.12 -7.99
C GLN A 236 8.29 18.20 -7.01
N ALA A 237 7.96 17.83 -5.77
CA ALA A 237 7.56 18.78 -4.74
C ALA A 237 8.70 19.77 -4.41
N ILE A 238 9.92 19.26 -4.21
CA ILE A 238 11.11 20.09 -3.96
C ILE A 238 11.38 21.01 -5.16
N ALA A 239 11.34 20.48 -6.39
CA ALA A 239 11.59 21.29 -7.59
C ALA A 239 10.56 22.43 -7.77
N ARG A 240 9.27 22.16 -7.47
CA ARG A 240 8.24 23.22 -7.49
C ARG A 240 8.51 24.27 -6.42
N MET A 241 8.87 23.86 -5.21
CA MET A 241 9.20 24.80 -4.13
C MET A 241 10.47 25.60 -4.45
N ASP A 242 11.51 24.96 -5.00
CA ASP A 242 12.72 25.65 -5.47
C ASP A 242 12.37 26.72 -6.51
N SER A 243 11.53 26.40 -7.51
CA SER A 243 11.14 27.37 -8.54
C SER A 243 10.40 28.59 -7.98
N GLN A 244 9.61 28.40 -6.91
CA GLN A 244 8.89 29.50 -6.26
C GLN A 244 9.82 30.34 -5.36
N VAL A 245 10.69 29.68 -4.60
CA VAL A 245 11.60 30.34 -3.64
C VAL A 245 12.75 31.08 -4.35
N GLN A 246 13.17 30.59 -5.52
CA GLN A 246 14.23 31.22 -6.33
C GLN A 246 13.76 32.46 -7.10
N ASN A 247 12.46 32.77 -7.10
CA ASN A 247 11.96 34.01 -7.69
C ASN A 247 12.65 35.22 -7.03
N GLN A 248 13.12 36.17 -7.85
CA GLN A 248 13.90 37.34 -7.39
C GLN A 248 13.15 38.16 -6.34
N SER A 249 11.81 38.19 -6.39
CA SER A 249 10.95 38.89 -5.42
C SER A 249 10.90 38.25 -4.03
N MET A 250 11.47 37.07 -3.82
CA MET A 250 11.45 36.39 -2.52
C MET A 250 12.49 36.95 -1.54
N PRO A 251 12.10 37.26 -0.28
CA PRO A 251 13.04 37.74 0.73
C PRO A 251 14.20 36.75 0.97
N PRO A 252 15.44 37.22 1.21
CA PRO A 252 16.59 36.34 1.48
C PRO A 252 16.38 35.35 2.62
N ALA A 253 15.65 35.75 3.67
CA ALA A 253 15.32 34.90 4.80
C ALA A 253 14.51 33.64 4.39
N VAL A 254 13.60 33.77 3.42
CA VAL A 254 12.80 32.65 2.92
C VAL A 254 13.69 31.65 2.16
N ARG A 255 14.64 32.15 1.37
CA ARG A 255 15.61 31.31 0.65
C ARG A 255 16.52 30.55 1.63
N GLN A 256 17.08 31.24 2.61
CA GLN A 256 17.93 30.63 3.63
C GLN A 256 17.17 29.61 4.48
N GLY A 257 15.92 29.90 4.84
CA GLY A 257 15.04 28.96 5.54
C GLY A 257 14.80 27.70 4.72
N TRP A 258 14.51 27.85 3.42
CA TRP A 258 14.30 26.72 2.51
C TRP A 258 15.57 25.87 2.33
N ASP A 259 16.73 26.50 2.19
CA ASP A 259 18.00 25.76 2.11
C ASP A 259 18.32 25.02 3.41
N THR A 260 17.97 25.59 4.56
CA THR A 260 18.07 24.92 5.87
C THR A 260 17.17 23.68 5.92
N VAL A 261 15.91 23.80 5.48
CA VAL A 261 14.96 22.67 5.42
C VAL A 261 15.49 21.56 4.51
N LYS A 262 15.99 21.90 3.32
CA LYS A 262 16.62 20.94 2.39
C LYS A 262 17.82 20.25 3.06
N GLY A 263 18.68 21.01 3.73
CA GLY A 263 19.86 20.49 4.44
C GLY A 263 19.49 19.52 5.56
N LEU A 264 18.51 19.86 6.39
CA LEU A 264 17.99 18.98 7.45
C LEU A 264 17.35 17.72 6.87
N GLY A 265 16.56 17.85 5.79
CA GLY A 265 15.97 16.72 5.09
C GLY A 265 17.02 15.72 4.58
N ARG A 266 18.09 16.21 3.94
CA ARG A 266 19.22 15.37 3.48
C ARG A 266 19.89 14.64 4.64
N LYS A 267 20.23 15.37 5.72
CA LYS A 267 20.82 14.77 6.92
C LYS A 267 19.89 13.71 7.55
N GLY A 268 18.59 13.96 7.57
CA GLY A 268 17.59 13.01 8.07
C GLY A 268 17.52 11.73 7.23
N VAL A 269 17.54 11.85 5.90
CA VAL A 269 17.58 10.68 5.00
C VAL A 269 18.85 9.86 5.20
N GLU A 270 20.00 10.54 5.30
CA GLU A 270 21.31 9.91 5.54
C GLU A 270 21.39 9.20 6.89
N ALA A 271 20.88 9.83 7.96
CA ALA A 271 20.89 9.26 9.31
C ALA A 271 20.04 8.00 9.43
N THR A 272 19.01 7.87 8.58
CA THR A 272 18.04 6.77 8.57
C THR A 272 18.31 5.73 7.48
N ASP A 273 19.45 5.82 6.77
CA ASP A 273 19.85 4.82 5.79
C ASP A 273 20.41 3.56 6.47
N LEU A 274 19.55 2.55 6.63
CA LEU A 274 19.89 1.25 7.21
C LEU A 274 21.03 0.53 6.48
N ARG A 275 21.29 0.83 5.20
CA ARG A 275 22.39 0.21 4.45
C ARG A 275 23.74 0.53 5.08
N ARG A 276 23.92 1.74 5.63
CA ARG A 276 25.17 2.15 6.29
C ARG A 276 25.44 1.35 7.58
N TYR A 277 24.39 1.01 8.31
CA TYR A 277 24.50 0.22 9.54
C TYR A 277 24.65 -1.28 9.26
N LEU A 278 24.04 -1.77 8.17
CA LEU A 278 24.18 -3.16 7.74
C LEU A 278 25.53 -3.41 7.04
N SER A 279 26.07 -2.47 6.27
CA SER A 279 27.39 -2.59 5.62
C SER A 279 28.56 -2.54 6.62
N GLY A 280 28.43 -1.82 7.74
CA GLY A 280 29.42 -1.80 8.81
C GLY A 280 29.62 -3.15 9.50
N SER A 281 28.63 -4.04 9.46
CA SER A 281 28.74 -5.39 10.03
C SER A 281 29.50 -6.40 9.17
N ASN A 282 29.72 -6.11 7.87
CA ASN A 282 30.52 -6.95 6.97
C ASN A 282 32.00 -6.55 6.87
N GLN A 283 32.44 -5.43 7.47
CA GLN A 283 33.85 -5.01 7.49
C GLN A 283 34.62 -5.42 8.76
N GLN A 284 33.96 -6.00 9.77
CA GLN A 284 34.64 -6.52 10.97
C GLN A 284 35.03 -8.01 10.88
N GLY A 285 34.78 -8.68 9.74
CA GLY A 285 35.03 -10.12 9.57
C GLY A 285 36.35 -10.52 8.90
N THR A 286 37.17 -9.58 8.42
CA THR A 286 38.44 -9.89 7.73
C THR A 286 39.61 -9.15 8.35
N LYS A 287 39.87 -9.41 9.63
CA LYS A 287 41.26 -9.36 10.14
C LYS A 287 41.85 -10.77 9.96
N LYS A 288 42.64 -10.95 8.90
CA LYS A 288 43.53 -12.12 8.79
C LYS A 288 44.52 -12.06 9.97
N PRO A 289 44.68 -13.14 10.75
CA PRO A 289 45.86 -13.29 11.60
C PRO A 289 47.09 -13.59 10.71
N GLN A 290 48.25 -13.34 11.32
CA GLN A 290 49.62 -13.35 10.77
C GLN A 290 49.93 -14.46 9.76
#